data_AF-A0A453GH07-F1
#
_entry.id   AF-A0A453GH07-F1
#
_cell.length_a   1.000
_cell.length_b   1.000
_cell.length_c   1.000
_cell.angle_alpha   90.00
_cell.angle_beta   90.00
_cell.angle_gamma   90.00
#
_symmetry.space_group_name_H-M   'P 1'
#
loop_
_entity.id
_entity.type
_entity.pdbx_description
1 polymer ?
#
loop_
_entity_poly.entity_id
_entity_poly.type
_entity_poly.pdbx_seq_one_letter_code
_entity_poly.pdbx_strand_id
1 'polypeptide(L)'
;MGKKTSTTCSSCVICTSDLNKGFNQSNIFKLGTDGCIPLTTLWRTYLKRSYFEDFSTNPQTSHVSSCQTLNRWQRAEQYHEAGIEFKSKEHNKHNPPSLLDITFDKGKVEIPCLLIDENTICLFRNLVAFEQTCSQFGNDVTAYIAFISQLVSTPCDVALLARKGIILHHLRTDEEVSTLFSRLGKNVDFDQNGAYYLNPVCRMMEEYYQNRVNRWMAWLWHNHLRNPWLVLAVVAAAIVLLCTVIQSLLALLAYLDQT
;
A
#
# COMPACT_ATOMS: atom_id res chain seq x y z
N MET A 1 -21.76 44.98 -16.16
CA MET A 1 -20.70 44.31 -15.36
C MET A 1 -21.34 43.31 -14.40
N GLY A 2 -20.93 42.04 -14.41
CA GLY A 2 -21.35 41.06 -13.41
C GLY A 2 -20.41 41.03 -12.21
N LYS A 3 -20.93 41.13 -10.99
CA LYS A 3 -20.15 40.90 -9.76
C LYS A 3 -20.12 39.40 -9.46
N LYS A 4 -18.94 38.78 -9.51
CA LYS A 4 -18.73 37.45 -8.93
C LYS A 4 -18.75 37.56 -7.42
N THR A 5 -19.79 37.03 -6.76
CA THR A 5 -19.76 36.81 -5.31
C THR A 5 -19.01 35.52 -5.02
N SER A 6 -17.90 35.64 -4.30
CA SER A 6 -17.20 34.49 -3.73
C SER A 6 -18.09 33.85 -2.66
N THR A 7 -18.54 32.61 -2.89
CA THR A 7 -19.27 31.85 -1.88
C THR A 7 -18.26 31.15 -0.98
N THR A 8 -18.08 31.68 0.22
CA THR A 8 -17.21 31.12 1.26
C THR A 8 -17.66 29.71 1.61
N CYS A 9 -16.76 28.72 1.51
CA CYS A 9 -17.03 27.36 1.95
C CYS A 9 -17.02 27.29 3.50
N SER A 10 -18.15 27.63 4.10
CA SER A 10 -18.45 27.42 5.52
C SER A 10 -19.70 26.56 5.62
N SER A 11 -19.67 25.56 6.51
CA SER A 11 -20.74 24.59 6.76
C SER A 11 -20.83 23.38 5.80
N CYS A 12 -19.75 22.61 5.66
CA CYS A 12 -19.90 21.18 5.32
C CYS A 12 -20.17 20.39 6.61
N VAL A 13 -21.43 20.40 7.06
CA VAL A 13 -21.89 19.68 8.25
C VAL A 13 -22.30 18.26 7.85
N ILE A 14 -21.35 17.33 7.92
CA ILE A 14 -21.67 15.90 7.88
C ILE A 14 -22.01 15.46 9.32
N CYS A 15 -23.10 14.70 9.47
CA CYS A 15 -23.85 14.50 10.72
C CYS A 15 -22.97 14.27 11.97
N THR A 16 -22.97 15.23 12.89
CA THR A 16 -22.24 15.16 14.17
C THR A 16 -22.90 14.26 15.21
N SER A 17 -24.12 13.78 14.97
CA SER A 17 -24.88 12.92 15.88
C SER A 17 -24.27 11.53 16.07
N ASP A 18 -23.56 11.01 15.08
CA ASP A 18 -23.00 9.65 15.11
C ASP A 18 -21.56 9.59 15.64
N LEU A 19 -20.89 10.74 15.77
CA LEU A 19 -19.49 10.83 16.24
C LEU A 19 -19.30 10.53 17.73
N ASN A 20 -20.37 10.47 18.53
CA ASN A 20 -20.30 10.59 19.99
C ASN A 20 -20.59 9.30 20.77
N LYS A 21 -20.50 8.11 20.15
CA LYS A 21 -20.91 6.83 20.78
C LYS A 21 -19.86 5.71 20.85
N GLY A 22 -18.60 5.93 20.45
CA GLY A 22 -17.60 4.86 20.52
C GLY A 22 -16.13 5.27 20.49
N PHE A 23 -15.75 6.38 21.13
CA PHE A 23 -14.34 6.81 21.19
C PHE A 23 -13.58 6.15 22.37
N ASN A 24 -12.83 5.09 22.08
CA ASN A 24 -11.89 4.38 22.97
C ASN A 24 -11.04 3.45 22.06
N GLN A 25 -9.72 3.27 22.12
CA GLN A 25 -8.62 3.79 22.96
C GLN A 25 -7.28 3.40 22.23
N SER A 26 -6.03 3.76 22.57
CA SER A 26 -5.48 4.58 23.68
C SER A 26 -4.24 5.40 23.29
N ASN A 27 -3.35 4.86 22.46
CA ASN A 27 -1.92 5.22 22.51
C ASN A 27 -1.33 5.91 21.27
N ILE A 28 -2.08 6.05 20.17
CA ILE A 28 -1.71 6.93 19.03
C ILE A 28 -2.45 8.29 19.13
N PHE A 29 -3.56 8.35 19.86
CA PHE A 29 -4.36 9.55 20.10
C PHE A 29 -4.42 9.91 21.60
N LYS A 30 -3.27 10.27 22.18
CA LYS A 30 -3.25 11.15 23.38
C LYS A 30 -3.22 12.62 22.94
N LEU A 31 -4.30 13.06 22.30
CA LEU A 31 -4.64 14.48 22.25
C LEU A 31 -5.43 14.80 23.53
N GLY A 32 -5.05 15.88 24.20
CA GLY A 32 -5.58 16.22 25.52
C GLY A 32 -7.09 16.52 25.51
N THR A 33 -7.75 16.01 26.54
CA THR A 33 -8.98 16.50 27.18
C THR A 33 -9.82 17.57 26.45
N ASP A 34 -11.08 17.22 26.23
CA ASP A 34 -12.24 18.13 26.18
C ASP A 34 -12.37 19.05 24.96
N GLY A 35 -12.61 18.46 23.78
CA GLY A 35 -13.15 19.18 22.63
C GLY A 35 -13.35 18.33 21.38
N CYS A 36 -14.52 18.45 20.73
CA CYS A 36 -14.75 17.85 19.42
C CYS A 36 -13.81 18.48 18.38
N ILE A 37 -12.88 17.69 17.83
CA ILE A 37 -11.91 18.15 16.84
C ILE A 37 -12.60 18.27 15.47
N PRO A 38 -12.61 19.44 14.81
CA PRO A 38 -13.16 19.58 13.46
C PRO A 38 -12.42 18.69 12.44
N LEU A 39 -13.12 18.18 11.43
CA LEU A 39 -12.50 17.41 10.32
C LEU A 39 -11.35 18.18 9.65
N THR A 40 -11.46 19.51 9.56
CA THR A 40 -10.42 20.41 9.04
C THR A 40 -9.15 20.46 9.91
N THR A 41 -9.25 20.14 11.19
CA THR A 41 -8.12 20.02 12.12
C THR A 41 -7.50 18.64 12.04
N LEU A 42 -8.31 17.57 11.96
CA LEU A 42 -7.81 16.20 11.67
C LEU A 42 -7.05 16.18 10.34
N TRP A 43 -7.58 16.85 9.31
CA TRP A 43 -6.92 17.01 8.01
C TRP A 43 -5.51 17.61 8.13
N ARG A 44 -5.37 18.70 8.88
CA ARG A 44 -4.07 19.37 9.05
C ARG A 44 -3.10 18.66 9.98
N THR A 45 -3.60 17.85 10.93
CA THR A 45 -2.75 17.22 11.96
C THR A 45 -2.31 15.81 11.59
N TYR A 46 -3.16 15.02 10.91
CA TYR A 46 -2.93 13.60 10.63
C TYR A 46 -2.85 13.24 9.14
N LEU A 47 -3.31 14.11 8.24
CA LEU A 47 -3.29 13.86 6.79
C LEU A 47 -2.28 14.73 6.04
N LYS A 48 -1.97 15.94 6.52
CA LYS A 48 -1.18 16.92 5.72
C LYS A 48 -0.13 17.69 6.52
N ARG A 49 1.05 17.07 6.75
CA ARG A 49 2.26 17.74 7.30
C ARG A 49 3.54 17.57 6.46
N SER A 50 3.47 16.87 5.33
CA SER A 50 4.48 16.85 4.26
C SER A 50 3.77 16.98 2.90
N TYR A 51 4.52 17.24 1.82
CA TYR A 51 4.04 17.41 0.43
C TYR A 51 3.29 18.72 0.05
N PHE A 52 3.77 19.90 0.48
CA PHE A 52 3.40 21.17 -0.18
C PHE A 52 4.57 22.01 -0.71
N GLU A 53 5.81 21.67 -0.39
CA GLU A 53 6.98 22.18 -1.10
C GLU A 53 7.43 21.12 -2.12
N ASP A 54 7.91 21.56 -3.28
CA ASP A 54 8.35 20.78 -4.45
C ASP A 54 7.28 20.10 -5.33
N PHE A 55 6.45 20.91 -6.01
CA PHE A 55 6.13 20.63 -7.42
C PHE A 55 5.94 21.92 -8.23
N SER A 56 7.01 22.36 -8.89
CA SER A 56 6.96 23.42 -9.91
C SER A 56 7.92 23.08 -11.06
N THR A 57 7.40 23.17 -12.30
CA THR A 57 8.07 22.89 -13.59
C THR A 57 8.42 21.40 -13.84
N ASN A 58 8.24 20.78 -15.01
CA ASN A 58 7.68 21.21 -16.31
C ASN A 58 7.09 19.96 -17.06
N PRO A 59 6.18 20.09 -18.06
CA PRO A 59 5.49 18.94 -18.69
C PRO A 59 6.05 18.52 -20.07
N GLN A 60 5.41 17.50 -20.69
CA GLN A 60 5.70 16.82 -21.99
C GLN A 60 6.84 15.78 -21.86
N THR A 61 6.72 14.51 -22.27
CA THR A 61 6.20 13.85 -23.50
C THR A 61 5.91 12.35 -23.20
N SER A 62 5.35 11.46 -24.04
CA SER A 62 4.72 11.49 -25.38
C SER A 62 3.83 10.25 -25.55
N HIS A 63 2.99 10.26 -26.58
CA HIS A 63 2.03 9.21 -26.97
C HIS A 63 2.68 7.82 -27.20
N VAL A 64 2.29 6.79 -26.43
CA VAL A 64 2.45 5.38 -26.81
C VAL A 64 1.14 4.64 -26.58
N SER A 65 0.37 4.48 -27.66
CA SER A 65 -0.86 3.71 -27.66
C SER A 65 -0.56 2.20 -27.68
N SER A 66 -0.31 1.62 -26.52
CA SER A 66 -0.56 0.19 -26.29
C SER A 66 -1.90 0.02 -25.57
N CYS A 67 -2.50 -1.17 -25.64
CA CYS A 67 -3.76 -1.48 -24.98
C CYS A 67 -3.55 -1.55 -23.45
N GLN A 68 -3.51 -0.38 -22.81
CA GLN A 68 -3.39 -0.25 -21.36
C GLN A 68 -4.77 -0.41 -20.72
N THR A 69 -5.22 -1.66 -20.64
CA THR A 69 -6.10 -2.05 -19.54
C THR A 69 -5.33 -1.90 -18.24
N LEU A 70 -5.39 -0.71 -17.63
CA LEU A 70 -4.99 -0.50 -16.24
C LEU A 70 -6.07 -1.11 -15.35
N ASN A 71 -6.13 -2.44 -15.41
CA ASN A 71 -7.06 -3.27 -14.66
C ASN A 71 -6.63 -3.25 -13.19
N ARG A 72 -7.54 -2.78 -12.33
CA ARG A 72 -7.76 -3.19 -10.92
C ARG A 72 -6.51 -3.76 -10.20
N TRP A 73 -6.00 -3.02 -9.21
CA TRP A 73 -4.89 -3.46 -8.36
C TRP A 73 -5.13 -4.85 -7.76
N GLN A 74 -4.05 -5.61 -7.59
CA GLN A 74 -4.12 -6.94 -7.00
C GLN A 74 -4.33 -6.86 -5.48
N ARG A 75 -4.80 -7.96 -4.89
CA ARG A 75 -4.99 -8.09 -3.44
C ARG A 75 -3.66 -8.28 -2.71
N ALA A 76 -3.64 -8.07 -1.40
CA ALA A 76 -2.44 -8.24 -0.57
C ALA A 76 -1.81 -9.63 -0.75
N GLU A 77 -2.63 -10.69 -0.74
CA GLU A 77 -2.19 -12.07 -0.91
C GLU A 77 -1.48 -12.29 -2.26
N GLN A 78 -2.06 -11.80 -3.36
CA GLN A 78 -1.50 -11.97 -4.72
C GLN A 78 -0.19 -11.21 -4.91
N TYR A 79 -0.10 -9.97 -4.40
CA TYR A 79 1.16 -9.23 -4.40
C TYR A 79 2.20 -9.95 -3.54
N HIS A 80 1.80 -10.55 -2.42
CA HIS A 80 2.70 -11.31 -1.55
C HIS A 80 3.24 -12.59 -2.20
N GLU A 81 2.39 -13.37 -2.89
CA GLU A 81 2.81 -14.54 -3.68
C GLU A 81 3.79 -14.18 -4.81
N ALA A 82 3.66 -12.97 -5.38
CA ALA A 82 4.60 -12.45 -6.38
C ALA A 82 5.93 -11.94 -5.79
N GLY A 83 6.14 -12.07 -4.47
CA GLY A 83 7.36 -11.69 -3.77
C GLY A 83 7.35 -10.29 -3.16
N ILE A 84 6.22 -9.57 -3.17
CA ILE A 84 6.12 -8.28 -2.48
C ILE A 84 6.00 -8.50 -0.96
N GLU A 85 6.87 -7.84 -0.21
CA GLU A 85 6.86 -7.90 1.26
C GLU A 85 6.13 -6.68 1.84
N PHE A 86 5.00 -6.92 2.49
CA PHE A 86 4.28 -5.91 3.26
C PHE A 86 4.93 -5.70 4.65
N LYS A 87 5.09 -4.44 5.06
CA LYS A 87 5.58 -4.04 6.40
C LYS A 87 4.76 -2.89 6.98
N SER A 88 4.57 -2.90 8.30
CA SER A 88 4.12 -1.72 9.03
C SER A 88 5.21 -0.66 9.03
N LYS A 89 4.83 0.59 8.76
CA LYS A 89 5.73 1.75 8.85
C LYS A 89 5.80 2.24 10.30
N GLU A 90 7.02 2.32 10.85
CA GLU A 90 7.25 2.78 12.21
C GLU A 90 7.30 4.31 12.29
N HIS A 91 6.55 4.88 13.23
CA HIS A 91 6.51 6.33 13.46
C HIS A 91 7.49 6.74 14.55
N ASN A 92 8.38 7.67 14.20
CA ASN A 92 9.41 8.20 15.09
C ASN A 92 9.08 9.65 15.46
N LYS A 93 9.68 10.18 16.54
CA LYS A 93 9.48 11.59 16.96
C LYS A 93 9.78 12.63 15.85
N HIS A 94 10.54 12.25 14.83
CA HIS A 94 10.91 13.10 13.69
C HIS A 94 10.07 12.87 12.43
N ASN A 95 9.28 11.78 12.33
CA ASN A 95 8.29 11.58 11.27
C ASN A 95 6.93 11.25 11.92
N PRO A 96 6.04 12.25 12.09
CA PRO A 96 4.76 12.04 12.75
C PRO A 96 3.85 11.09 11.95
N PRO A 97 2.92 10.37 12.59
CA PRO A 97 2.03 9.44 11.91
C PRO A 97 1.13 10.16 10.90
N SER A 98 1.44 9.96 9.62
CA SER A 98 0.58 10.30 8.49
C SER A 98 -0.06 9.02 7.98
N LEU A 99 -1.40 9.00 7.90
CA LEU A 99 -2.14 7.86 7.36
C LEU A 99 -1.78 7.57 5.90
N LEU A 100 -1.41 8.62 5.16
CA LEU A 100 -1.22 8.59 3.71
C LEU A 100 0.22 8.21 3.31
N ASP A 101 1.15 8.09 4.25
CA ASP A 101 2.60 7.89 4.00
C ASP A 101 2.95 6.44 3.61
N ILE A 102 2.42 5.98 2.47
CA ILE A 102 2.72 4.67 1.87
C ILE A 102 3.95 4.79 0.96
N THR A 103 4.93 3.91 1.17
CA THR A 103 6.17 3.87 0.36
C THR A 103 6.42 2.48 -0.24
N PHE A 104 7.07 2.45 -1.42
CA PHE A 104 7.52 1.22 -2.07
C PHE A 104 8.98 1.32 -2.49
N ASP A 105 9.82 0.39 -2.02
CA ASP A 105 11.21 0.22 -2.48
C ASP A 105 11.50 -1.26 -2.72
N LYS A 106 12.03 -1.60 -3.90
CA LYS A 106 12.59 -2.94 -4.25
C LYS A 106 11.73 -4.14 -3.82
N GLY A 107 10.41 -4.06 -4.02
CA GLY A 107 9.49 -5.14 -3.66
C GLY A 107 9.02 -5.12 -2.21
N LYS A 108 9.28 -4.05 -1.44
CA LYS A 108 8.74 -3.86 -0.09
C LYS A 108 7.72 -2.72 -0.11
N VAL A 109 6.51 -2.98 0.38
CA VAL A 109 5.48 -1.95 0.59
C VAL A 109 5.43 -1.66 2.09
N GLU A 110 5.68 -0.41 2.46
CA GLU A 110 5.52 0.08 3.82
C GLU A 110 4.21 0.85 3.92
N ILE A 111 3.31 0.38 4.79
CA ILE A 111 2.00 0.99 5.03
C ILE A 111 1.93 1.40 6.50
N PRO A 112 1.49 2.63 6.82
CA PRO A 112 1.22 3.04 8.21
C PRO A 112 0.24 2.07 8.89
N CYS A 113 0.51 1.70 10.14
CA CYS A 113 -0.39 0.86 10.93
C CYS A 113 -1.79 1.49 11.06
N LEU A 114 -2.81 0.73 10.67
CA LEU A 114 -4.22 1.11 10.70
C LEU A 114 -4.95 0.36 11.81
N LEU A 115 -5.51 1.11 12.76
CA LEU A 115 -6.42 0.60 13.78
C LEU A 115 -7.85 0.61 13.22
N ILE A 116 -8.57 -0.51 13.34
CA ILE A 116 -9.93 -0.70 12.81
C ILE A 116 -10.90 -1.01 13.95
N ASP A 117 -11.91 -0.17 14.06
CA ASP A 117 -13.05 -0.28 14.96
C ASP A 117 -14.37 -0.16 14.16
N GLU A 118 -15.50 -0.20 14.86
CA GLU A 118 -16.83 -0.04 14.26
C GLU A 118 -17.05 1.36 13.63
N ASN A 119 -16.36 2.38 14.13
CA ASN A 119 -16.50 3.78 13.71
C ASN A 119 -15.65 4.14 12.48
N THR A 120 -14.65 3.31 12.15
CA THR A 120 -13.69 3.49 11.06
C THR A 120 -14.40 3.68 9.71
N ILE A 121 -15.53 3.00 9.48
CA ILE A 121 -16.39 3.21 8.30
C ILE A 121 -16.87 4.66 8.21
N CYS A 122 -17.43 5.15 9.31
CA CYS A 122 -18.05 6.47 9.38
C CYS A 122 -16.98 7.57 9.23
N LEU A 123 -15.82 7.40 9.89
CA LEU A 123 -14.69 8.30 9.74
C LEU A 123 -14.23 8.38 8.27
N PHE A 124 -13.96 7.25 7.63
CA PHE A 124 -13.49 7.23 6.24
C PHE A 124 -14.53 7.76 5.25
N ARG A 125 -15.81 7.44 5.41
CA ARG A 125 -16.89 8.01 4.58
C ARG A 125 -17.00 9.52 4.73
N ASN A 126 -16.90 10.02 5.96
CA ASN A 126 -16.95 11.45 6.24
C ASN A 126 -15.74 12.19 5.64
N LEU A 127 -14.54 11.57 5.63
CA LEU A 127 -13.36 12.13 4.99
C LEU A 127 -13.45 12.15 3.44
N VAL A 128 -13.95 11.08 2.81
CA VAL A 128 -14.18 11.05 1.35
C VAL A 128 -15.21 12.10 0.94
N ALA A 129 -16.35 12.15 1.65
CA ALA A 129 -17.39 13.14 1.39
C ALA A 129 -16.88 14.57 1.64
N PHE A 130 -15.96 14.77 2.59
CA PHE A 130 -15.29 16.06 2.80
C PHE A 130 -14.36 16.45 1.64
N GLU A 131 -13.55 15.53 1.09
CA GLU A 131 -12.78 15.80 -0.14
C GLU A 131 -13.68 16.12 -1.34
N GLN A 132 -14.68 15.27 -1.59
CA GLN A 132 -15.58 15.39 -2.73
C GLN A 132 -16.41 16.68 -2.71
N THR A 133 -16.79 17.17 -1.52
CA THR A 133 -17.51 18.45 -1.37
C THR A 133 -16.58 19.68 -1.35
N CYS A 134 -15.31 19.49 -1.03
CA CYS A 134 -14.33 20.58 -0.87
C CYS A 134 -13.07 20.32 -1.72
N SER A 135 -13.21 20.49 -3.04
CA SER A 135 -12.16 20.19 -4.06
C SER A 135 -10.79 20.84 -3.81
N GLN A 136 -10.70 21.87 -2.97
CA GLN A 136 -9.46 22.47 -2.48
C GLN A 136 -8.57 21.52 -1.64
N PHE A 137 -9.08 20.39 -1.15
CA PHE A 137 -8.32 19.46 -0.30
C PHE A 137 -7.63 18.32 -1.08
N GLY A 138 -8.00 18.09 -2.34
CA GLY A 138 -7.45 17.03 -3.19
C GLY A 138 -8.33 15.77 -3.21
N ASN A 139 -7.72 14.65 -3.58
CA ASN A 139 -8.32 13.31 -3.64
C ASN A 139 -7.44 12.25 -2.96
N ASP A 140 -6.60 12.67 -2.01
CA ASP A 140 -5.57 11.83 -1.40
C ASP A 140 -6.20 10.77 -0.48
N VAL A 141 -7.18 11.14 0.36
CA VAL A 141 -7.87 10.15 1.20
C VAL A 141 -8.74 9.22 0.36
N THR A 142 -9.37 9.74 -0.69
CA THR A 142 -10.14 8.95 -1.65
C THR A 142 -9.24 7.93 -2.37
N ALA A 143 -8.03 8.32 -2.78
CA ALA A 143 -7.03 7.43 -3.37
C ALA A 143 -6.55 6.36 -2.37
N TYR A 144 -6.23 6.76 -1.13
CA TYR A 144 -5.83 5.85 -0.05
C TYR A 144 -6.92 4.79 0.23
N ILE A 145 -8.16 5.23 0.34
CA ILE A 145 -9.30 4.35 0.61
C ILE A 145 -9.55 3.42 -0.57
N ALA A 146 -9.48 3.92 -1.82
CA ALA A 146 -9.58 3.07 -3.00
C ALA A 146 -8.48 1.98 -3.00
N PHE A 147 -7.24 2.36 -2.65
CA PHE A 147 -6.09 1.45 -2.60
C PHE A 147 -6.27 0.36 -1.55
N ILE A 148 -6.49 0.74 -0.28
CA ILE A 148 -6.71 -0.22 0.81
C ILE A 148 -7.96 -1.08 0.55
N SER A 149 -9.03 -0.52 -0.02
CA SER A 149 -10.25 -1.30 -0.30
C SER A 149 -10.09 -2.35 -1.41
N GLN A 150 -9.12 -2.20 -2.31
CA GLN A 150 -8.77 -3.25 -3.28
C GLN A 150 -7.76 -4.24 -2.68
N LEU A 151 -6.76 -3.72 -1.96
CA LEU A 151 -5.73 -4.51 -1.30
C LEU A 151 -6.33 -5.50 -0.26
N VAL A 152 -7.36 -5.07 0.47
CA VAL A 152 -8.03 -5.82 1.54
C VAL A 152 -9.40 -6.33 1.08
N SER A 153 -9.41 -7.20 0.07
CA SER A 153 -10.65 -7.74 -0.52
C SER A 153 -11.16 -9.02 0.16
N THR A 154 -10.32 -9.75 0.88
CA THR A 154 -10.66 -11.06 1.48
C THR A 154 -10.17 -11.19 2.94
N PRO A 155 -10.70 -12.15 3.72
CA PRO A 155 -10.19 -12.44 5.06
C PRO A 155 -8.71 -12.84 5.06
N CYS A 156 -8.23 -13.53 4.02
CA CYS A 156 -6.81 -13.86 3.86
C CYS A 156 -5.93 -12.62 3.76
N ASP A 157 -6.38 -11.58 3.03
CA ASP A 157 -5.67 -10.31 2.93
C ASP A 157 -5.59 -9.59 4.29
N VAL A 158 -6.69 -9.61 5.06
CA VAL A 158 -6.73 -9.09 6.44
C VAL A 158 -5.74 -9.83 7.33
N ALA A 159 -5.81 -11.17 7.37
CA ALA A 159 -4.95 -12.01 8.17
C ALA A 159 -3.46 -11.80 7.83
N LEU A 160 -3.13 -11.64 6.55
CA LEU A 160 -1.77 -11.35 6.09
C LEU A 160 -1.27 -10.00 6.62
N LEU A 161 -2.06 -8.93 6.43
CA LEU A 161 -1.67 -7.58 6.85
C LEU A 161 -1.67 -7.42 8.37
N ALA A 162 -2.54 -8.13 9.09
CA ALA A 162 -2.55 -8.20 10.55
C ALA A 162 -1.29 -8.89 11.09
N ARG A 163 -0.87 -10.02 10.50
CA ARG A 163 0.42 -10.67 10.81
C ARG A 163 1.64 -9.80 10.53
N LYS A 164 1.51 -8.81 9.63
CA LYS A 164 2.55 -7.82 9.31
C LYS A 164 2.45 -6.54 10.16
N GLY A 165 1.51 -6.47 11.11
CA GLY A 165 1.28 -5.32 11.98
C GLY A 165 0.69 -4.09 11.28
N ILE A 166 0.24 -4.23 10.03
CA ILE A 166 -0.34 -3.13 9.24
C ILE A 166 -1.81 -2.92 9.61
N ILE A 167 -2.54 -3.99 9.93
CA ILE A 167 -3.92 -3.92 10.40
C ILE A 167 -3.99 -4.43 11.83
N LEU A 168 -4.52 -3.61 12.72
CA LEU A 168 -4.95 -4.00 14.06
C LEU A 168 -6.47 -3.79 14.12
N HIS A 169 -7.27 -4.80 14.44
CA HIS A 169 -8.72 -4.66 14.53
C HIS A 169 -9.27 -5.14 15.87
N HIS A 170 -10.36 -4.51 16.28
CA HIS A 170 -11.18 -4.93 17.42
C HIS A 170 -12.48 -5.63 17.02
N LEU A 171 -12.69 -5.81 15.70
CA LEU A 171 -13.81 -6.59 15.14
C LEU A 171 -13.63 -8.09 15.41
N ARG A 172 -14.74 -8.83 15.44
CA ARG A 172 -14.79 -10.22 15.92
C ARG A 172 -14.13 -11.21 14.96
N THR A 173 -14.14 -10.93 13.65
CA THR A 173 -13.48 -11.77 12.64
C THR A 173 -12.91 -10.97 11.46
N ASP A 174 -12.01 -11.60 10.71
CA ASP A 174 -11.36 -11.03 9.52
C ASP A 174 -12.36 -10.83 8.35
N GLU A 175 -13.47 -11.57 8.33
CA GLU A 175 -14.61 -11.33 7.43
C GLU A 175 -15.28 -9.98 7.71
N GLU A 176 -15.44 -9.60 8.98
CA GLU A 176 -16.04 -8.30 9.34
C GLU A 176 -15.14 -7.14 8.84
N VAL A 177 -13.81 -7.29 8.91
CA VAL A 177 -12.83 -6.32 8.37
C VAL A 177 -12.83 -6.27 6.84
N SER A 178 -12.80 -7.41 6.15
CA SER A 178 -12.76 -7.43 4.67
C SER A 178 -14.09 -6.98 4.06
N THR A 179 -15.23 -7.27 4.70
CA THR A 179 -16.54 -6.72 4.30
C THR A 179 -16.67 -5.23 4.60
N LEU A 180 -16.03 -4.71 5.66
CA LEU A 180 -15.90 -3.28 5.95
C LEU A 180 -15.27 -2.53 4.78
N PHE A 181 -14.08 -2.94 4.36
CA PHE A 181 -13.38 -2.33 3.22
C PHE A 181 -14.09 -2.53 1.89
N SER A 182 -14.64 -3.72 1.65
CA SER A 182 -15.45 -3.99 0.45
C SER A 182 -16.69 -3.08 0.35
N ARG A 183 -17.31 -2.73 1.49
CA ARG A 183 -18.40 -1.74 1.54
C ARG A 183 -17.88 -0.32 1.37
N LEU A 184 -16.70 0.00 1.88
CA LEU A 184 -16.11 1.33 1.76
C LEU A 184 -15.77 1.64 0.28
N GLY A 185 -15.01 0.78 -0.38
CA GLY A 185 -14.63 0.94 -1.80
C GLY A 185 -15.82 0.99 -2.78
N LYS A 186 -16.96 0.35 -2.47
CA LYS A 186 -18.19 0.45 -3.28
C LYS A 186 -18.82 1.84 -3.31
N ASN A 187 -18.49 2.72 -2.34
CA ASN A 187 -19.06 4.07 -2.24
C ASN A 187 -18.04 5.15 -2.64
N VAL A 188 -16.93 4.75 -3.25
CA VAL A 188 -15.83 5.63 -3.65
C VAL A 188 -15.79 5.68 -5.17
N ASP A 189 -16.29 6.78 -5.73
CA ASP A 189 -16.06 7.13 -7.12
C ASP A 189 -14.65 7.72 -7.24
N PHE A 190 -13.77 7.03 -7.95
CA PHE A 190 -12.35 7.34 -8.02
C PHE A 190 -11.75 6.92 -9.36
N ASP A 191 -11.18 7.89 -10.08
CA ASP A 191 -10.46 7.65 -11.33
C ASP A 191 -9.08 7.05 -11.06
N GLN A 192 -8.99 5.72 -11.21
CA GLN A 192 -7.75 4.94 -11.05
C GLN A 192 -6.68 5.28 -12.10
N ASN A 193 -7.07 5.92 -13.22
CA ASN A 193 -6.17 6.35 -14.28
C ASN A 193 -5.73 7.82 -14.14
N GLY A 194 -6.30 8.55 -13.17
CA GLY A 194 -5.98 9.95 -12.90
C GLY A 194 -4.59 10.16 -12.28
N ALA A 195 -4.23 11.43 -12.11
CA ALA A 195 -3.07 11.83 -11.30
C ALA A 195 -3.47 11.94 -9.82
N TYR A 196 -2.89 11.08 -8.98
CA TYR A 196 -3.07 11.03 -7.53
C TYR A 196 -1.76 10.55 -6.89
N TYR A 197 -1.53 10.85 -5.61
CA TYR A 197 -0.22 10.64 -4.98
C TYR A 197 0.26 9.17 -4.94
N LEU A 198 -0.67 8.19 -4.88
CA LEU A 198 -0.34 6.76 -4.95
C LEU A 198 -0.05 6.23 -6.37
N ASN A 199 -0.33 6.98 -7.43
CA ASN A 199 -0.12 6.53 -8.81
C ASN A 199 1.31 5.96 -9.04
N PRO A 200 2.42 6.65 -8.66
CA PRO A 200 3.75 6.06 -8.76
C PRO A 200 3.94 4.78 -7.94
N VAL A 201 3.40 4.72 -6.71
CA VAL A 201 3.51 3.54 -5.83
C VAL A 201 2.80 2.33 -6.46
N CYS A 202 1.53 2.51 -6.86
CA CYS A 202 0.74 1.47 -7.51
C CYS A 202 1.37 1.00 -8.82
N ARG A 203 1.92 1.93 -9.62
CA ARG A 203 2.60 1.58 -10.87
C ARG A 203 3.87 0.75 -10.62
N MET A 204 4.71 1.13 -9.66
CA MET A 204 5.90 0.35 -9.30
C MET A 204 5.56 -1.03 -8.72
N MET A 205 4.49 -1.14 -7.93
CA MET A 205 3.98 -2.44 -7.46
C MET A 205 3.52 -3.33 -8.62
N GLU A 206 2.80 -2.78 -9.59
CA GLU A 206 2.31 -3.53 -10.76
C GLU A 206 3.45 -3.92 -11.71
N GLU A 207 4.42 -3.02 -11.95
CA GLU A 207 5.66 -3.33 -12.69
C GLU A 207 6.44 -4.48 -12.02
N TYR A 208 6.56 -4.46 -10.69
CA TYR A 208 7.20 -5.53 -9.92
C TYR A 208 6.43 -6.86 -10.02
N TYR A 209 5.10 -6.82 -9.93
CA TYR A 209 4.21 -7.99 -10.04
C TYR A 209 4.24 -8.62 -11.43
N GLN A 210 4.22 -7.80 -12.49
CA GLN A 210 4.25 -8.29 -13.87
C GLN A 210 5.61 -8.87 -14.25
N ASN A 211 6.72 -8.39 -13.66
CA ASN A 211 8.06 -8.89 -13.90
C ASN A 211 8.17 -10.41 -13.64
N ARG A 212 8.40 -11.16 -14.72
CA ARG A 212 8.48 -12.63 -14.69
C ARG A 212 9.64 -13.13 -13.83
N VAL A 213 10.75 -12.39 -13.76
CA VAL A 213 11.93 -12.77 -12.97
C VAL A 213 11.59 -12.72 -11.48
N ASN A 214 10.91 -11.66 -11.03
CA ASN A 214 10.48 -11.52 -9.64
C ASN A 214 9.53 -12.65 -9.23
N ARG A 215 8.49 -12.94 -10.05
CA ARG A 215 7.57 -14.06 -9.80
C ARG A 215 8.25 -15.43 -9.81
N TRP A 216 9.21 -15.66 -10.71
CA TRP A 216 10.00 -16.91 -10.71
C TRP A 216 10.88 -17.03 -9.47
N MET A 217 11.55 -15.95 -9.06
CA MET A 217 12.35 -15.93 -7.83
C MET A 217 11.47 -16.15 -6.59
N ALA A 218 10.30 -15.51 -6.50
CA ALA A 218 9.35 -15.70 -5.41
C ALA A 218 8.87 -17.15 -5.34
N TRP A 219 8.41 -17.73 -6.46
CA TRP A 219 7.99 -19.13 -6.54
C TRP A 219 9.11 -20.10 -6.13
N LEU A 220 10.33 -19.88 -6.63
CA LEU A 220 11.50 -20.69 -6.30
C LEU A 220 11.87 -20.56 -4.81
N TRP A 221 11.76 -19.36 -4.24
CA TRP A 221 12.01 -19.12 -2.81
C TRP A 221 10.98 -19.82 -1.92
N HIS A 222 9.69 -19.66 -2.23
CA HIS A 222 8.58 -20.25 -1.47
C HIS A 222 8.57 -21.78 -1.54
N ASN A 223 8.82 -22.36 -2.72
CA ASN A 223 8.66 -23.80 -2.96
C ASN A 223 9.96 -24.61 -2.76
N HIS A 224 11.13 -24.04 -3.05
CA HIS A 224 12.40 -24.78 -3.01
C HIS A 224 13.33 -24.32 -1.89
N LEU A 225 13.69 -23.03 -1.83
CA LEU A 225 14.73 -22.55 -0.89
C LEU A 225 14.27 -22.49 0.57
N ARG A 226 12.96 -22.52 0.82
CA ARG A 226 12.40 -22.65 2.18
C ARG A 226 12.62 -24.05 2.79
N ASN A 227 12.96 -25.07 2.01
CA ASN A 227 13.28 -26.41 2.50
C ASN A 227 14.80 -26.59 2.65
N PRO A 228 15.36 -26.67 3.88
CA PRO A 228 16.81 -26.73 4.09
C PRO A 228 17.47 -27.97 3.47
N TRP A 229 16.75 -29.08 3.37
CA TRP A 229 17.24 -30.31 2.71
C TRP A 229 17.42 -30.11 1.20
N LEU A 230 16.54 -29.35 0.57
CA LEU A 230 16.58 -29.08 -0.86
C LEU A 230 17.71 -28.09 -1.18
N VAL A 231 17.92 -27.07 -0.31
CA VAL A 231 19.10 -26.19 -0.37
C VAL A 231 20.40 -26.99 -0.28
N LEU A 232 20.50 -27.93 0.68
CA LEU A 232 21.69 -28.77 0.84
C LEU A 232 21.95 -29.65 -0.40
N ALA A 233 20.91 -30.24 -0.99
CA ALA A 233 21.01 -31.03 -2.21
C ALA A 233 21.50 -30.19 -3.40
N VAL A 234 21.01 -28.96 -3.56
CA VAL A 234 21.46 -28.03 -4.61
C VAL A 234 22.92 -27.63 -4.42
N VAL A 235 23.36 -27.35 -3.19
CA VAL A 235 24.77 -27.04 -2.87
C VAL A 235 25.68 -28.24 -3.18
N ALA A 236 25.29 -29.45 -2.78
CA ALA A 236 26.05 -30.66 -3.07
C ALA A 236 26.17 -30.91 -4.58
N ALA A 237 25.07 -30.76 -5.34
CA ALA A 237 25.08 -30.88 -6.79
C ALA A 237 25.98 -29.83 -7.47
N ALA A 238 25.96 -28.58 -6.99
CA ALA A 238 26.81 -27.51 -7.50
C ALA A 238 28.30 -27.78 -7.25
N ILE A 239 28.68 -28.32 -6.08
CA ILE A 239 30.06 -28.73 -5.78
C ILE A 239 30.50 -29.85 -6.72
N VAL A 240 29.67 -30.89 -6.89
CA VAL A 240 29.96 -31.99 -7.83
C VAL A 240 30.15 -31.48 -9.25
N LEU A 241 29.30 -30.56 -9.71
CA LEU A 241 29.38 -29.97 -11.05
C LEU A 241 30.66 -29.12 -11.24
N LEU A 242 31.07 -28.35 -10.23
CA LEU A 242 32.35 -27.64 -10.25
C LEU A 242 33.53 -28.62 -10.31
N CYS A 243 33.49 -29.70 -9.52
CA CYS A 243 34.51 -30.74 -9.57
C CYS A 243 34.60 -31.42 -10.95
N THR A 244 33.47 -31.76 -11.60
CA THR A 244 33.50 -32.39 -12.92
C THR A 244 33.99 -31.44 -14.01
N VAL A 245 33.68 -30.15 -13.94
CA VAL A 245 34.24 -29.13 -14.86
C VAL A 245 35.75 -29.02 -14.69
N ILE A 246 36.26 -28.94 -13.45
CA ILE A 246 37.70 -28.89 -13.17
C ILE A 246 38.40 -30.17 -13.67
N GLN A 247 37.84 -31.35 -13.39
CA GLN A 247 38.37 -32.63 -13.88
C GLN A 247 38.42 -32.69 -15.41
N SER A 248 37.36 -32.22 -16.08
CA SER A 248 37.29 -32.18 -17.55
C SER A 248 38.33 -31.23 -18.16
N LEU A 249 38.54 -30.06 -17.55
CA LEU A 249 39.56 -29.10 -18.00
C LEU A 249 40.98 -29.62 -17.80
N LEU A 250 41.27 -30.25 -16.66
CA LEU A 250 42.57 -30.88 -16.40
C LEU A 250 42.85 -32.03 -17.38
N ALA A 251 41.85 -32.86 -17.68
CA ALA A 251 41.98 -33.94 -18.65
C ALA A 251 42.23 -33.41 -20.08
N LEU A 252 41.56 -32.33 -20.48
CA LEU A 252 41.75 -31.70 -21.79
C LEU A 252 43.15 -31.07 -21.92
N LEU A 253 43.64 -30.38 -20.88
CA LEU A 253 44.98 -29.82 -20.86
C LEU A 253 46.06 -30.91 -20.93
N ALA A 254 45.90 -32.00 -20.18
CA ALA A 254 46.83 -33.13 -20.22
C ALA A 254 46.87 -33.82 -21.59
N TYR A 255 45.73 -33.88 -22.30
CA TYR A 255 45.68 -34.41 -23.67
C TYR A 255 46.43 -33.53 -24.68
N LEU A 256 46.29 -32.21 -24.56
CA LEU A 256 46.93 -31.25 -25.48
C LEU A 256 48.45 -31.10 -25.24
N ASP A 257 48.94 -31.34 -24.03
CA ASP A 257 50.38 -31.39 -23.73
C ASP A 257 51.06 -32.65 -24.31
N GLN A 258 50.26 -33.63 -24.73
CA GLN A 258 50.70 -34.93 -25.24
C GLN A 258 50.69 -35.04 -26.78
N THR A 259 50.25 -33.98 -27.48
CA THR A 259 50.13 -33.89 -28.96
C THR A 259 51.06 -32.85 -29.56
#